data_AF-A0A7X3ZBI4-F1
#
_entry.id   AF-A0A7X3ZBI4-F1
#
_cell.length_a   1.000
_cell.length_b   1.000
_cell.length_c   1.000
_cell.angle_alpha   90.00
_cell.angle_beta   90.00
_cell.angle_gamma   90.00
#
_symmetry.space_group_name_H-M   'P 1'
#
loop_
_entity.id
_entity.type
_entity.pdbx_description
1 polymer ?
#
loop_
_entity_poly.entity_id
_entity_poly.type
_entity_poly.pdbx_seq_one_letter_code
_entity_poly.pdbx_strand_id
1 'polypeptide(L)'
;MRCFDEQERQIVRTLIRNPRCSDNRISTLTGVPVRTVSRKRARLEQEGILFYYAAVDMQAQGTGRFTTQHMLTIKFKLGITRS
;
A
#
# COMPACT_ATOMS: atom_id res chain seq x y z
N MET A 1 15.04 2.03 8.25
CA MET A 1 13.98 2.50 7.31
C MET A 1 14.65 2.78 5.98
N ARG A 2 14.25 2.10 4.90
CA ARG A 2 14.85 2.29 3.56
C ARG A 2 14.44 3.67 3.01
N CYS A 3 15.38 4.43 2.47
CA CYS A 3 15.08 5.68 1.78
C CYS A 3 14.73 5.39 0.31
N PHE A 4 13.65 5.99 -0.19
CA PHE A 4 13.32 5.94 -1.62
C PHE A 4 14.22 6.89 -2.39
N ASP A 5 14.72 6.41 -3.53
CA ASP A 5 15.32 7.33 -4.50
C ASP A 5 14.25 8.24 -5.12
N GLU A 6 14.70 9.29 -5.81
CA GLU A 6 13.77 10.30 -6.33
C GLU A 6 12.80 9.71 -7.37
N GLN A 7 13.26 8.75 -8.19
CA GLN A 7 12.38 8.11 -9.17
C GLN A 7 11.32 7.24 -8.49
N GLU A 8 11.71 6.45 -7.50
CA GLU A 8 10.78 5.67 -6.67
C GLU A 8 9.76 6.56 -5.98
N ARG A 9 10.19 7.70 -5.42
CA ARG A 9 9.30 8.68 -4.78
C ARG A 9 8.26 9.21 -5.77
N GLN A 10 8.66 9.58 -6.98
CA GLN A 10 7.73 10.07 -8.01
C GLN A 10 6.74 8.99 -8.44
N ILE A 11 7.23 7.77 -8.71
CA ILE A 11 6.38 6.61 -9.08
C ILE A 11 5.33 6.35 -8.00
N VAL A 12 5.75 6.24 -6.73
CA VAL A 12 4.86 5.96 -5.60
C VAL A 12 3.87 7.11 -5.42
N ARG A 13 4.29 8.37 -5.55
CA ARG A 13 3.39 9.52 -5.46
C ARG A 13 2.30 9.50 -6.55
N THR A 14 2.63 9.06 -7.76
CA THR A 14 1.64 8.88 -8.82
C THR A 14 0.67 7.74 -8.48
N LEU A 15 1.17 6.62 -7.98
CA LEU A 15 0.36 5.46 -7.60
C LEU A 15 -0.58 5.73 -6.41
N ILE A 16 -0.17 6.53 -5.43
CA ILE A 16 -1.05 6.94 -4.31
C ILE A 16 -2.28 7.68 -4.84
N ARG A 17 -2.10 8.52 -5.87
CA ARG A 17 -3.21 9.26 -6.49
C ARG A 17 -4.08 8.39 -7.37
N ASN A 18 -3.47 7.46 -8.11
CA ASN A 18 -4.17 6.51 -8.97
C ASN A 18 -3.43 5.15 -8.95
N PRO A 19 -3.87 4.20 -8.11
CA PRO A 19 -3.20 2.90 -7.97
C PRO A 19 -3.25 2.05 -9.24
N ARG A 20 -4.19 2.34 -10.15
CA ARG A 20 -4.41 1.61 -11.41
C ARG A 20 -3.64 2.24 -12.59
N CYS A 21 -2.76 3.20 -12.34
CA CYS A 21 -1.98 3.82 -13.41
C CYS A 21 -1.06 2.80 -14.09
N SER A 22 -1.07 2.79 -15.43
CA SER A 22 -0.17 1.96 -16.23
C SER A 22 1.25 2.52 -16.21
N ASP A 23 2.25 1.66 -16.44
CA ASP A 23 3.67 2.07 -16.47
C ASP A 23 3.93 3.15 -17.54
N ASN A 24 3.26 3.06 -18.69
CA ASN A 24 3.32 4.08 -19.73
C ASN A 24 2.82 5.43 -19.22
N ARG A 25 1.68 5.45 -18.52
CA ARG A 25 1.09 6.68 -17.96
C ARG A 25 1.99 7.28 -16.88
N ILE A 26 2.54 6.45 -15.99
CA ILE A 26 3.49 6.89 -14.97
C ILE A 26 4.75 7.47 -15.62
N SER A 27 5.26 6.82 -16.66
CA SER A 27 6.42 7.30 -17.42
C SER A 27 6.18 8.68 -18.02
N THR A 28 5.04 8.89 -18.67
CA THR A 28 4.64 10.21 -19.19
C THR A 28 4.53 11.26 -18.08
N LEU A 29 3.97 10.90 -16.92
CA LEU A 29 3.74 11.85 -15.82
C LEU A 29 5.02 12.21 -15.05
N THR A 30 6.01 11.31 -15.00
CA THR A 30 7.21 11.46 -14.16
C THR A 30 8.48 11.71 -14.96
N GLY A 31 8.46 11.49 -16.29
CA GLY A 31 9.64 11.49 -17.15
C GLY A 31 10.56 10.27 -16.96
N VAL A 32 10.24 9.35 -16.04
CA VAL A 32 11.02 8.14 -15.81
C VAL A 32 10.76 7.13 -16.93
N PRO A 33 11.78 6.52 -17.56
CA PRO A 33 11.56 5.56 -18.64
C PRO A 33 10.69 4.37 -18.21
N VAL A 34 9.78 3.92 -19.07
CA VAL A 34 8.81 2.84 -18.79
C VAL A 34 9.47 1.58 -18.20
N ARG A 35 10.59 1.13 -18.76
CA ARG A 35 11.33 -0.05 -18.23
C ARG A 35 11.82 0.17 -16.81
N THR A 36 12.22 1.40 -16.46
CA THR A 36 12.67 1.77 -15.13
C THR A 36 11.49 1.80 -14.16
N VAL A 37 10.33 2.31 -14.58
CA VAL A 37 9.09 2.27 -13.80
C VAL A 37 8.72 0.82 -13.47
N SER A 38 8.63 -0.02 -14.51
CA SER A 38 8.25 -1.44 -14.37
C SER A 38 9.19 -2.20 -13.43
N ARG A 39 10.52 -2.07 -13.64
CA ARG A 39 11.53 -2.69 -12.77
C ARG A 39 11.44 -2.22 -11.32
N LYS A 40 11.26 -0.91 -11.08
CA LYS A 40 11.18 -0.35 -9.72
C LYS A 40 9.90 -0.76 -9.02
N ARG A 41 8.75 -0.75 -9.70
CA ARG A 41 7.48 -1.26 -9.16
C ARG A 41 7.59 -2.72 -8.75
N ALA A 42 8.07 -3.58 -9.66
CA ALA A 42 8.25 -5.00 -9.39
C ALA A 42 9.17 -5.23 -8.17
N ARG A 43 10.25 -4.45 -8.05
CA ARG A 43 11.15 -4.51 -6.89
C ARG A 43 10.48 -4.06 -5.59
N LEU A 44 9.73 -2.95 -5.61
CA LEU A 44 9.00 -2.46 -4.44
C LEU A 44 7.91 -3.45 -3.99
N GLU A 45 7.28 -4.16 -4.93
CA GLU A 45 6.32 -5.23 -4.65
C GLU A 45 7.03 -6.45 -4.04
N GLN A 46 8.14 -6.89 -4.62
CA GLN A 46 8.96 -8.00 -4.10
C GLN A 46 9.49 -7.75 -2.69
N GLU A 47 9.91 -6.51 -2.41
CA GLU A 47 10.39 -6.10 -1.08
C GLU A 47 9.26 -5.89 -0.06
N GLY A 48 8.00 -6.07 -0.45
CA GLY A 48 6.85 -5.85 0.44
C GLY A 48 6.69 -4.39 0.87
N ILE A 49 7.05 -3.46 -0.01
CA ILE A 49 6.93 -2.01 0.22
C ILE A 49 5.68 -1.46 -0.48
N LEU A 50 5.36 -2.00 -1.66
CA LEU A 50 4.20 -1.58 -2.45
C LEU A 50 3.12 -2.67 -2.43
N PHE A 51 1.93 -2.30 -1.96
CA PHE A 51 0.75 -3.17 -1.94
C PHE A 51 -0.43 -2.43 -2.58
N TYR A 52 -1.28 -3.17 -3.28
CA TYR A 52 -2.51 -2.64 -3.85
C TYR A 52 -3.70 -3.18 -3.06
N TYR A 53 -4.57 -2.27 -2.65
CA TYR A 53 -5.82 -2.60 -2.00
C TYR A 53 -6.97 -2.21 -2.91
N ALA A 54 -7.95 -3.11 -3.02
CA ALA A 54 -9.23 -2.79 -3.60
C ALA A 54 -10.20 -2.47 -2.45
N ALA A 55 -10.71 -1.25 -2.43
CA ALA A 55 -11.84 -0.92 -1.58
C ALA A 55 -13.08 -1.62 -2.15
N VAL A 56 -13.70 -2.46 -1.34
CA VAL A 56 -14.94 -3.16 -1.68
C VAL A 56 -16.02 -2.60 -0.75
N ASP A 57 -17.19 -2.28 -1.29
CA ASP A 57 -18.34 -1.93 -0.47
C ASP A 57 -18.83 -3.18 0.26
N MET A 58 -18.67 -3.16 1.58
CA MET A 58 -19.06 -4.26 2.48
C MET A 58 -20.50 -4.09 3.00
N GLN A 59 -21.14 -2.95 2.72
CA GLN A 59 -22.47 -2.64 3.23
C GLN A 59 -23.58 -3.31 2.42
N ALA A 60 -24.84 -2.99 2.76
CA ALA A 60 -26.02 -3.59 2.16
C ALA A 60 -26.10 -3.41 0.62
N GLN A 61 -25.61 -2.30 0.08
CA GLN A 61 -25.59 -2.02 -1.36
C GLN A 61 -24.41 -2.71 -2.09
N GLY A 62 -23.45 -3.25 -1.35
CA GLY A 62 -22.30 -3.97 -1.86
C GLY A 62 -22.42 -5.48 -1.62
N THR A 63 -21.52 -6.05 -0.83
CA THR A 63 -21.46 -7.50 -0.58
C THR A 63 -22.44 -8.00 0.49
N GLY A 64 -23.12 -7.11 1.23
CA GLY A 64 -24.01 -7.48 2.33
C GLY A 64 -23.30 -8.08 3.55
N ARG A 65 -21.97 -8.01 3.60
CA ARG A 65 -21.14 -8.52 4.71
C ARG A 65 -20.69 -7.37 5.60
N PHE A 66 -21.45 -7.10 6.65
CA PHE A 66 -21.13 -6.05 7.60
C PHE A 66 -19.83 -6.36 8.36
N THR A 67 -18.76 -5.64 8.04
CA THR A 67 -17.53 -5.65 8.82
C THR A 67 -17.73 -4.77 10.04
N THR A 68 -18.23 -5.33 11.15
CA THR A 68 -18.21 -4.61 12.43
C THR A 68 -16.75 -4.45 12.86
N GLN A 69 -16.23 -3.22 12.78
CA GLN A 69 -14.91 -2.90 13.29
C GLN A 69 -15.01 -2.73 14.82
N HIS A 70 -14.63 -3.77 15.56
CA HIS A 70 -14.47 -3.66 17.01
C HIS A 70 -13.08 -3.12 17.32
N MET A 71 -13.00 -1.88 17.80
CA MET A 71 -11.78 -1.38 18.42
C MET A 71 -11.68 -1.98 19.83
N LEU A 72 -10.68 -2.82 20.05
CA LEU A 72 -10.38 -3.39 21.36
C LEU A 72 -9.16 -2.69 21.94
N THR A 73 -9.29 -2.14 23.14
CA THR A 73 -8.14 -1.65 23.91
C THR A 73 -7.83 -2.65 25.01
N ILE A 74 -6.72 -3.37 24.87
CA ILE A 74 -6.26 -4.33 25.87
C ILE A 74 -5.19 -3.65 26.72
N LYS A 75 -5.44 -3.49 28.03
CA LYS A 75 -4.46 -2.97 28.99
C LYS A 75 -3.84 -4.12 29.76
N PHE A 76 -2.59 -4.43 29.47
CA PHE A 76 -1.82 -5.40 30.24
C PHE A 76 -1.32 -4.78 31.55
N LYS A 77 -1.43 -5.50 32.66
CA LYS A 77 -0.70 -5.20 33.90
C LYS A 77 0.50 -6.14 33.97
N LEU A 78 1.67 -5.61 34.29
CA LEU A 78 2.87 -6.42 34.58
C LEU A 78 2.60 -7.23 35.86
N GLY A 79 2.30 -8.53 35.70
CA GLY A 79 2.32 -9.50 36.79
C GLY A 79 3.70 -10.13 36.86
N ILE A 80 4.35 -10.10 38.02
CA ILE A 80 5.56 -10.89 38.26
C ILE A 80 5.10 -12.32 38.53
N THR A 81 5.20 -13.21 37.55
CA THR A 81 5.02 -14.65 37.77
C THR A 81 6.24 -15.17 38.50
N ARG A 82 6.11 -15.50 39.79
CA ARG A 82 7.12 -16.28 40.51
C ARG A 82 6.80 -17.76 40.34
N SER A 83 7.70 -18.49 39.69
CA SER A 83 7.75 -19.96 39.63
C SER A 83 8.11 -20.55 40.99
#